data_AF-A0A1S2HL01-F1
#
_entry.id   AF-A0A1S2HL01-F1
#
_cell.length_a   1.000
_cell.length_b   1.000
_cell.length_c   1.000
_cell.angle_alpha   90.00
_cell.angle_beta   90.00
_cell.angle_gamma   90.00
#
_symmetry.space_group_name_H-M   'P 1'
#
loop_
_entity.id
_entity.type
_entity.pdbx_description
1 polymer ?
#
loop_
_entity_poly.entity_id
_entity_poly.type
_entity_poly.pdbx_seq_one_letter_code
_entity_poly.pdbx_strand_id
1 'polypeptide(L)'
;MPLTPDEAAELSAILADLRELGYDFPSLSAFAQAPVRYKDAVPLLIEWLRRVRTPAMQRAVVRTLTNPSAKGTAMPALIEAFRSFPDEADTRWAVGNSIETAYVDEYFDDVAALVLDPQYGDARQMVALALGKSKRPEAVDVLLQLMDDHDVSGHAVSALSKRPNPRARAAFEEKLTDDRPWVRKKAALGLKKLE
;
A
#
# COMPACT_ATOMS: atom_id res chain seq x y z
N MET A 1 -12.69 12.46 15.91
CA MET A 1 -13.47 11.70 16.91
C MET A 1 -12.51 11.28 18.01
N PRO A 2 -12.86 11.43 19.29
CA PRO A 2 -12.04 10.87 20.37
C PRO A 2 -11.95 9.35 20.23
N LEU A 3 -10.84 8.77 20.70
CA LEU A 3 -10.67 7.31 20.71
C LEU A 3 -11.68 6.67 21.67
N THR A 4 -12.15 5.48 21.31
CA THR A 4 -12.88 4.61 22.24
C THR A 4 -11.95 4.15 23.37
N PRO A 5 -12.48 3.67 24.51
CA PRO A 5 -11.65 3.12 25.58
C PRO A 5 -10.72 1.99 25.12
N ASP A 6 -11.20 1.12 24.24
CA ASP A 6 -10.40 0.01 23.68
C ASP A 6 -9.26 0.53 22.79
N GLU A 7 -9.56 1.50 21.91
CA GLU A 7 -8.55 2.14 21.06
C GLU A 7 -7.50 2.88 21.90
N ALA A 8 -7.91 3.55 22.98
CA ALA A 8 -7.00 4.25 23.88
C ALA A 8 -6.11 3.28 24.68
N ALA A 9 -6.64 2.12 25.07
CA ALA A 9 -5.89 1.06 25.74
C ALA A 9 -4.87 0.41 24.79
N GLU A 10 -5.27 0.05 23.56
CA GLU A 10 -4.37 -0.45 22.52
C GLU A 10 -3.26 0.56 22.21
N LEU A 11 -3.61 1.83 21.98
CA LEU A 11 -2.64 2.89 21.72
C LEU A 11 -1.64 3.05 22.88
N SER A 12 -2.13 3.08 24.12
CA SER A 12 -1.27 3.25 25.31
C SER A 12 -0.27 2.10 25.45
N ALA A 13 -0.71 0.87 25.17
CA ALA A 13 0.18 -0.30 25.22
C ALA A 13 1.24 -0.26 24.12
N ILE A 14 0.88 0.10 22.87
CA ILE A 14 1.85 0.21 21.78
C ILE A 14 2.89 1.30 22.10
N LEU A 15 2.45 2.47 22.61
CA LEU A 15 3.37 3.54 22.98
C LEU A 15 4.25 3.20 24.18
N ALA A 16 3.77 2.38 25.11
CA ALA A 16 4.58 1.87 26.21
C ALA A 16 5.71 0.98 25.69
N ASP A 17 5.39 -0.01 24.85
CA ASP A 17 6.40 -0.91 24.27
C ASP A 17 7.41 -0.13 23.39
N LEU A 18 6.95 0.86 22.63
CA LEU A 18 7.85 1.73 21.86
C LEU A 18 8.78 2.56 22.76
N ARG A 19 8.29 3.02 23.92
CA ARG A 19 9.11 3.76 24.90
C ARG A 19 10.18 2.86 25.52
N GLU A 20 9.92 1.58 25.73
CA GLU A 20 10.94 0.62 26.17
C GLU A 20 12.08 0.45 25.16
N LEU A 21 11.79 0.64 23.87
CA LEU A 21 12.78 0.71 22.79
C LEU A 21 13.42 2.10 22.61
N GLY A 22 13.09 3.07 23.47
CA GLY A 22 13.62 4.43 23.42
C GLY A 22 12.87 5.40 22.51
N TYR A 23 11.69 5.03 22.00
CA TYR A 23 10.85 5.87 21.15
C TYR A 23 9.71 6.52 21.96
N ASP A 24 9.97 7.71 22.52
CA ASP A 24 8.95 8.46 23.26
C ASP A 24 8.22 9.46 22.36
N PHE A 25 7.02 9.09 21.91
CA PHE A 25 6.18 9.91 21.05
C PHE A 25 4.75 10.04 21.61
N PRO A 26 4.07 11.17 21.36
CA PRO A 26 2.71 11.40 21.85
C PRO A 26 1.64 10.59 21.09
N SER A 27 1.98 10.02 19.93
CA SER A 27 1.08 9.18 19.13
C SER A 27 1.85 8.37 18.09
N LEU A 28 1.21 7.31 17.57
CA LEU A 28 1.74 6.55 16.44
C LEU A 28 1.85 7.37 15.15
N SER A 29 1.01 8.38 14.98
CA SER A 29 1.12 9.29 13.83
C SER A 29 2.40 10.13 13.92
N ALA A 30 2.71 10.67 15.10
CA ALA A 30 3.94 11.42 15.32
C ALA A 30 5.18 10.54 15.13
N PHE A 31 5.13 9.31 15.66
CA PHE A 31 6.17 8.31 15.46
C PHE A 31 6.36 7.94 13.97
N ALA A 32 5.27 7.68 13.24
CA ALA A 32 5.32 7.31 11.83
C ALA A 32 5.93 8.42 10.95
N GLN A 33 5.65 9.68 11.27
CA GLN A 33 6.12 10.86 10.52
C GLN A 33 7.51 11.34 10.94
N ALA A 34 8.05 10.81 12.04
CA ALA A 34 9.36 11.22 12.53
C ALA A 34 10.44 10.89 11.49
N PRO A 35 11.43 11.78 11.26
CA PRO A 35 12.53 11.54 10.32
C PRO A 35 13.58 10.58 10.90
N VAL A 36 13.14 9.52 11.56
CA VAL A 36 13.99 8.50 12.20
C VAL A 36 13.80 7.14 11.53
N ARG A 37 14.88 6.37 11.48
CA ARG A 37 14.84 4.97 11.06
C ARG A 37 14.76 4.10 12.30
N TYR A 38 13.66 3.38 12.45
CA TYR A 38 13.38 2.56 13.64
C TYR A 38 13.38 1.07 13.31
N LYS A 39 14.52 0.59 12.80
CA LYS A 39 14.67 -0.81 12.34
C LYS A 39 14.41 -1.83 13.47
N ASP A 40 14.83 -1.51 14.69
CA ASP A 40 14.61 -2.28 15.91
C ASP A 40 13.14 -2.28 16.37
N ALA A 41 12.35 -1.25 16.05
CA ALA A 41 10.92 -1.23 16.33
C ALA A 41 10.08 -2.03 15.31
N VAL A 42 10.61 -2.34 14.12
CA VAL A 42 9.84 -3.04 13.07
C VAL A 42 9.27 -4.39 13.54
N PRO A 43 10.03 -5.29 14.22
CA PRO A 43 9.48 -6.53 14.75
C PRO A 43 8.32 -6.30 15.74
N LEU A 44 8.46 -5.34 16.65
CA LEU A 44 7.42 -4.97 17.61
C LEU A 44 6.14 -4.48 16.90
N LEU A 45 6.28 -3.63 15.88
CA LEU A 45 5.15 -3.10 15.11
C LEU A 45 4.44 -4.20 14.31
N ILE A 46 5.19 -5.20 13.80
CA ILE A 46 4.63 -6.39 13.16
C ILE A 46 3.85 -7.25 14.15
N GLU A 47 4.35 -7.42 15.39
CA GLU A 47 3.62 -8.12 16.43
C GLU A 47 2.32 -7.39 16.80
N TRP A 48 2.39 -6.06 16.95
CA TRP A 48 1.21 -5.24 17.22
C TRP A 48 0.19 -5.29 16.09
N LEU A 49 0.63 -5.36 14.82
CA LEU A 49 -0.26 -5.49 13.68
C LEU A 49 -1.17 -6.72 13.80
N ARG A 50 -0.68 -7.83 14.39
CA ARG A 50 -1.47 -9.05 14.62
C ARG A 50 -2.37 -8.98 15.86
N ARG A 51 -2.13 -8.03 16.76
CA ARG A 51 -2.82 -7.92 18.06
C ARG A 51 -3.94 -6.89 18.06
N VAL A 52 -3.80 -5.83 17.27
CA VAL A 52 -4.79 -4.74 17.20
C VAL A 52 -6.11 -5.23 16.59
N ARG A 53 -7.22 -4.90 17.25
CA ARG A 53 -8.56 -5.37 16.85
C ARG A 53 -9.40 -4.28 16.20
N THR A 54 -9.12 -3.03 16.54
CA THR A 54 -9.94 -1.90 16.09
C THR A 54 -9.44 -1.40 14.72
N PRO A 55 -10.34 -1.03 13.78
CA PRO A 55 -9.93 -0.46 12.49
C PRO A 55 -9.02 0.76 12.65
N ALA A 56 -9.26 1.60 13.66
CA ALA A 56 -8.42 2.76 13.94
C ALA A 56 -6.97 2.37 14.30
N MET A 57 -6.79 1.37 15.16
CA MET A 57 -5.44 0.91 15.55
C MET A 57 -4.77 0.10 14.45
N GLN A 58 -5.52 -0.70 13.69
CA GLN A 58 -5.03 -1.34 12.46
C GLN A 58 -4.42 -0.30 11.52
N ARG A 59 -5.15 0.78 11.22
CA ARG A 59 -4.64 1.90 10.40
C ARG A 59 -3.45 2.62 11.02
N ALA A 60 -3.48 2.84 12.34
CA ALA A 60 -2.40 3.53 13.03
C ALA A 60 -1.10 2.73 12.97
N VAL A 61 -1.16 1.42 13.20
CA VAL A 61 0.01 0.53 13.16
C VAL A 61 0.53 0.38 11.73
N VAL A 62 -0.31 0.08 10.72
CA VAL A 62 0.20 -0.09 9.34
C VAL A 62 0.90 1.17 8.83
N ARG A 63 0.45 2.37 9.20
CA ARG A 63 1.11 3.63 8.82
C ARG A 63 2.54 3.74 9.33
N THR A 64 2.86 3.15 10.49
CA THR A 64 4.25 3.09 10.98
C THR A 64 5.13 2.20 10.11
N LEU A 65 4.55 1.21 9.41
CA LEU A 65 5.25 0.29 8.51
C LEU A 65 5.48 0.88 7.10
N THR A 66 5.14 2.15 6.88
CA THR A 66 5.57 2.91 5.69
C THR A 66 7.01 3.44 5.80
N ASN A 67 7.67 3.26 6.94
CA ASN A 67 9.06 3.66 7.12
C ASN A 67 10.00 2.83 6.22
N PRO A 68 11.07 3.42 5.65
CA PRO A 68 12.06 2.67 4.87
C PRO A 68 12.68 1.47 5.60
N SER A 69 12.70 1.49 6.94
CA SER A 69 13.22 0.39 7.76
C SER A 69 12.36 -0.87 7.70
N ALA A 70 11.07 -0.75 7.34
CA ALA A 70 10.12 -1.85 7.23
C ALA A 70 10.13 -2.53 5.84
N LYS A 71 10.86 -1.96 4.87
CA LYS A 71 10.90 -2.46 3.48
C LYS A 71 11.33 -3.94 3.43
N GLY A 72 10.57 -4.76 2.71
CA GLY A 72 10.73 -6.21 2.63
C GLY A 72 10.31 -6.93 3.90
N THR A 73 10.86 -6.53 5.05
CA THR A 73 10.64 -7.18 6.36
C THR A 73 9.17 -7.23 6.77
N ALA A 74 8.41 -6.16 6.51
CA ALA A 74 6.99 -6.09 6.88
C ALA A 74 6.05 -6.77 5.88
N MET A 75 6.53 -7.16 4.70
CA MET A 75 5.67 -7.66 3.60
C MET A 75 4.81 -8.87 4.00
N PRO A 76 5.33 -9.92 4.68
CA PRO A 76 4.49 -11.06 5.08
C PRO A 76 3.30 -10.64 5.94
N ALA A 77 3.56 -9.78 6.94
CA ALA A 77 2.54 -9.31 7.87
C ALA A 77 1.54 -8.35 7.21
N LEU A 78 1.99 -7.52 6.27
CA LEU A 78 1.11 -6.62 5.50
C LEU A 78 0.21 -7.40 4.52
N ILE A 79 0.72 -8.44 3.88
CA ILE A 79 -0.08 -9.33 3.01
C ILE A 79 -1.15 -10.06 3.83
N GLU A 80 -0.77 -10.59 4.99
CA GLU A 80 -1.70 -11.22 5.95
C GLU A 80 -2.78 -10.24 6.41
N ALA A 81 -2.39 -9.01 6.80
CA ALA A 81 -3.31 -7.96 7.20
C ALA A 81 -4.26 -7.56 6.06
N PHE A 82 -3.78 -7.47 4.81
CA PHE A 82 -4.62 -7.11 3.67
C PHE A 82 -5.71 -8.15 3.41
N ARG A 83 -5.41 -9.43 3.65
CA ARG A 83 -6.38 -10.53 3.50
C ARG A 83 -7.38 -10.58 4.65
N SER A 84 -6.91 -10.36 5.88
CA SER A 84 -7.69 -10.63 7.10
C SER A 84 -8.47 -9.44 7.65
N PHE A 85 -8.01 -8.20 7.45
CA PHE A 85 -8.68 -7.04 8.03
C PHE A 85 -10.03 -6.78 7.36
N PRO A 86 -11.04 -6.37 8.14
CA PRO A 86 -12.31 -5.92 7.56
C PRO A 86 -12.05 -4.64 6.76
N ASP A 87 -12.80 -4.46 5.67
CA ASP A 87 -12.70 -3.25 4.88
C ASP A 87 -13.57 -2.13 5.47
N GLU A 88 -13.21 -1.70 6.67
CA GLU A 88 -13.90 -0.65 7.42
C GLU A 88 -13.03 0.60 7.49
N ALA A 89 -13.62 1.75 7.17
CA ALA A 89 -12.97 3.06 7.25
C ALA A 89 -11.58 3.08 6.57
N ASP A 90 -11.51 2.55 5.34
CA ASP A 90 -10.33 2.50 4.47
C ASP A 90 -9.15 1.70 5.05
N THR A 91 -9.42 0.76 5.96
CA THR A 91 -8.35 -0.01 6.61
C THR A 91 -7.57 -0.86 5.61
N ARG A 92 -8.25 -1.56 4.70
CA ARG A 92 -7.58 -2.38 3.68
C ARG A 92 -6.77 -1.51 2.71
N TRP A 93 -7.31 -0.35 2.33
CA TRP A 93 -6.57 0.63 1.52
C TRP A 93 -5.29 1.12 2.21
N ALA A 94 -5.33 1.40 3.52
CA ALA A 94 -4.16 1.80 4.30
C ALA A 94 -3.09 0.69 4.38
N VAL A 95 -3.51 -0.57 4.45
CA VAL A 95 -2.60 -1.71 4.33
C VAL A 95 -1.97 -1.73 2.93
N GLY A 96 -2.78 -1.56 1.87
CA GLY A 96 -2.30 -1.47 0.49
C GLY A 96 -1.25 -0.37 0.28
N ASN A 97 -1.43 0.80 0.90
CA ASN A 97 -0.46 1.88 0.88
C ASN A 97 0.88 1.49 1.53
N SER A 98 0.81 0.73 2.62
CA SER A 98 1.99 0.21 3.32
C SER A 98 2.69 -0.88 2.49
N ILE A 99 1.93 -1.76 1.82
CA ILE A 99 2.46 -2.72 0.84
C ILE A 99 3.22 -2.00 -0.27
N GLU A 100 2.64 -0.95 -0.85
CA GLU A 100 3.29 -0.15 -1.90
C GLU A 100 4.67 0.34 -1.45
N THR A 101 4.77 0.84 -0.22
CA THR A 101 6.01 1.40 0.33
C THR A 101 7.03 0.33 0.69
N ALA A 102 6.58 -0.76 1.31
CA ALA A 102 7.43 -1.86 1.76
C ALA A 102 7.85 -2.84 0.64
N TYR A 103 7.27 -2.71 -0.55
CA TYR A 103 7.41 -3.66 -1.65
C TYR A 103 8.85 -3.99 -2.04
N VAL A 104 9.09 -5.29 -2.26
CA VAL A 104 10.26 -5.89 -2.92
C VAL A 104 9.80 -7.07 -3.79
N ASP A 105 10.52 -7.34 -4.88
CA ASP A 105 10.13 -8.32 -5.92
C ASP A 105 9.98 -9.77 -5.41
N GLU A 106 10.59 -10.11 -4.26
CA GLU A 106 10.42 -11.40 -3.59
C GLU A 106 8.95 -11.75 -3.32
N TYR A 107 8.11 -10.74 -3.08
CA TYR A 107 6.67 -10.91 -2.80
C TYR A 107 5.79 -10.64 -4.03
N PHE A 108 6.35 -10.69 -5.23
CA PHE A 108 5.59 -10.39 -6.44
C PHE A 108 4.35 -11.26 -6.59
N ASP A 109 4.47 -12.58 -6.41
CA ASP A 109 3.36 -13.50 -6.69
C ASP A 109 2.19 -13.25 -5.71
N ASP A 110 2.48 -12.99 -4.43
CA ASP A 110 1.47 -12.59 -3.45
C ASP A 110 0.80 -11.26 -3.80
N VAL A 111 1.59 -10.25 -4.15
CA VAL A 111 1.07 -8.90 -4.50
C VAL A 111 0.26 -8.94 -5.80
N ALA A 112 0.67 -9.76 -6.77
CA ALA A 112 -0.08 -10.01 -8.00
C ALA A 112 -1.42 -10.70 -7.69
N ALA A 113 -1.43 -11.71 -6.81
CA ALA A 113 -2.67 -12.35 -6.38
C ALA A 113 -3.62 -11.35 -5.68
N LEU A 114 -3.10 -10.47 -4.81
CA LEU A 114 -3.92 -9.46 -4.14
C LEU A 114 -4.53 -8.45 -5.11
N VAL A 115 -3.76 -7.98 -6.10
CA VAL A 115 -4.27 -6.96 -7.04
C VAL A 115 -5.22 -7.53 -8.08
N LEU A 116 -5.14 -8.82 -8.41
CA LEU A 116 -6.01 -9.47 -9.40
C LEU A 116 -7.34 -9.95 -8.81
N ASP A 117 -7.50 -9.92 -7.50
CA ASP A 117 -8.69 -10.44 -6.83
C ASP A 117 -9.77 -9.36 -6.64
N PRO A 118 -10.86 -9.37 -7.44
CA PRO A 118 -11.84 -8.29 -7.45
C PRO A 118 -12.62 -8.16 -6.14
N GLN A 119 -12.57 -9.16 -5.24
CA GLN A 119 -13.27 -9.09 -3.95
C GLN A 119 -12.80 -7.93 -3.06
N TYR A 120 -11.58 -7.41 -3.31
CA TYR A 120 -10.99 -6.32 -2.55
C TYR A 120 -11.27 -4.93 -3.13
N GLY A 121 -12.06 -4.82 -4.21
CA GLY A 121 -12.50 -3.55 -4.78
C GLY A 121 -11.37 -2.55 -5.02
N ASP A 122 -11.57 -1.31 -4.57
CA ASP A 122 -10.64 -0.19 -4.71
C ASP A 122 -9.47 -0.19 -3.70
N ALA A 123 -9.52 -1.00 -2.64
CA ALA A 123 -8.38 -1.16 -1.72
C ALA A 123 -7.12 -1.67 -2.43
N ARG A 124 -7.28 -2.30 -3.60
CA ARG A 124 -6.19 -2.80 -4.46
C ARG A 124 -5.41 -1.70 -5.19
N GLN A 125 -5.90 -0.47 -5.21
CA GLN A 125 -5.28 0.64 -5.95
C GLN A 125 -3.80 0.85 -5.61
N MET A 126 -3.45 0.84 -4.33
CA MET A 126 -2.06 0.99 -3.89
C MET A 126 -1.21 -0.26 -4.16
N VAL A 127 -1.83 -1.44 -4.15
CA VAL A 127 -1.20 -2.71 -4.52
C VAL A 127 -0.80 -2.69 -6.00
N ALA A 128 -1.62 -2.13 -6.89
CA ALA A 128 -1.26 -1.91 -8.29
C ALA A 128 -0.04 -0.98 -8.43
N LEU A 129 0.05 0.09 -7.63
CA LEU A 129 1.23 0.97 -7.63
C LEU A 129 2.50 0.26 -7.15
N ALA A 130 2.37 -0.73 -6.26
CA ALA A 130 3.47 -1.56 -5.78
C ALA A 130 4.11 -2.33 -6.95
N LEU A 131 3.29 -2.97 -7.80
CA LEU A 131 3.78 -3.66 -9.00
C LEU A 131 4.45 -2.72 -10.00
N GLY A 132 4.06 -1.44 -10.04
CA GLY A 132 4.76 -0.41 -10.81
C GLY A 132 6.21 -0.13 -10.37
N LYS A 133 6.62 -0.61 -9.18
CA LYS A 133 8.00 -0.57 -8.70
C LYS A 133 8.80 -1.83 -9.05
N SER A 134 8.11 -2.88 -9.51
CA SER A 134 8.73 -4.17 -9.76
C SER A 134 9.72 -4.12 -10.92
N LYS A 135 10.78 -4.92 -10.82
CA LYS A 135 11.71 -5.15 -11.93
C LYS A 135 11.34 -6.40 -12.74
N ARG A 136 10.35 -7.16 -12.29
CA ARG A 136 9.85 -8.34 -12.99
C ARG A 136 9.09 -7.93 -14.25
N PRO A 137 9.43 -8.44 -15.44
CA PRO A 137 8.68 -8.11 -16.66
C PRO A 137 7.19 -8.49 -16.57
N GLU A 138 6.85 -9.52 -15.79
CA GLU A 138 5.48 -9.99 -15.56
C GLU A 138 4.61 -8.93 -14.87
N ALA A 139 5.21 -7.95 -14.18
CA ALA A 139 4.47 -6.83 -13.60
C ALA A 139 3.69 -6.05 -14.68
N VAL A 140 4.25 -5.96 -15.89
CA VAL A 140 3.57 -5.34 -17.03
C VAL A 140 2.34 -6.14 -17.42
N ASP A 141 2.43 -7.47 -17.45
CA ASP A 141 1.31 -8.34 -17.81
C ASP A 141 0.16 -8.21 -16.81
N VAL A 142 0.48 -8.22 -15.52
CA VAL A 142 -0.51 -8.04 -14.46
C VAL A 142 -1.16 -6.66 -14.55
N LEU A 143 -0.38 -5.58 -14.68
CA LEU A 143 -0.93 -4.23 -14.77
C LEU A 143 -1.78 -4.01 -16.04
N LEU A 144 -1.45 -4.66 -17.16
CA LEU A 144 -2.26 -4.61 -18.37
C LEU A 144 -3.61 -5.33 -18.22
N GLN A 145 -3.67 -6.40 -17.42
CA GLN A 145 -4.94 -7.08 -17.11
C GLN A 145 -5.89 -6.20 -16.30
N LEU A 146 -5.37 -5.24 -15.52
CA LEU A 146 -6.17 -4.34 -14.68
C LEU A 146 -6.76 -3.15 -15.45
N MET A 147 -6.51 -3.02 -16.75
CA MET A 147 -6.88 -1.83 -17.51
C MET A 147 -8.39 -1.66 -17.65
N ASP A 148 -9.17 -2.74 -17.64
CA ASP A 148 -10.64 -2.68 -17.76
C ASP A 148 -11.36 -2.65 -16.41
N ASP A 149 -10.62 -2.80 -15.32
CA ASP A 149 -11.15 -2.79 -13.96
C ASP A 149 -11.24 -1.35 -13.45
N HIS A 150 -12.44 -0.75 -13.42
CA HIS A 150 -12.59 0.68 -13.09
C HIS A 150 -12.04 1.04 -11.71
N ASP A 151 -12.14 0.12 -10.73
CA ASP A 151 -11.68 0.34 -9.35
C ASP A 151 -10.16 0.60 -9.28
N VAL A 152 -9.38 -0.01 -10.17
CA VAL A 152 -7.90 0.00 -10.09
C VAL A 152 -7.19 0.49 -11.36
N SER A 153 -7.86 0.53 -12.51
CA SER A 153 -7.29 0.85 -13.83
C SER A 153 -6.52 2.17 -13.85
N GLY A 154 -7.00 3.21 -13.16
CA GLY A 154 -6.27 4.48 -13.07
C GLY A 154 -4.89 4.32 -12.39
N HIS A 155 -4.79 3.45 -11.39
CA HIS A 155 -3.54 3.14 -10.71
C HIS A 155 -2.63 2.25 -11.56
N ALA A 156 -3.20 1.33 -12.33
CA ALA A 156 -2.46 0.56 -13.33
C ALA A 156 -1.86 1.46 -14.42
N VAL A 157 -2.64 2.40 -14.97
CA VAL A 157 -2.16 3.45 -15.90
C VAL A 157 -1.03 4.26 -15.27
N SER A 158 -1.22 4.71 -14.03
CA SER A 158 -0.21 5.48 -13.29
C SER A 158 1.09 4.68 -13.13
N ALA A 159 1.01 3.40 -12.77
CA ALA A 159 2.15 2.50 -12.63
C ALA A 159 2.90 2.31 -13.96
N LEU A 160 2.18 1.96 -15.04
CA LEU A 160 2.75 1.74 -16.37
C LEU A 160 3.36 3.02 -16.96
N SER A 161 2.78 4.20 -16.70
CA SER A 161 3.26 5.49 -17.25
C SER A 161 4.60 5.97 -16.66
N LYS A 162 5.11 5.35 -15.59
CA LYS A 162 6.36 5.78 -14.95
C LYS A 162 7.58 5.60 -15.86
N ARG A 163 7.56 4.60 -16.75
CA ARG A 163 8.66 4.22 -17.66
C ARG A 163 8.13 3.95 -19.07
N PRO A 164 8.97 4.05 -20.12
CA PRO A 164 8.57 3.63 -21.46
C PRO A 164 8.11 2.17 -21.45
N ASN A 165 6.90 1.92 -21.93
CA ASN A 165 6.33 0.58 -22.06
C ASN A 165 5.54 0.46 -23.39
N PRO A 166 6.20 0.06 -24.48
CA PRO A 166 5.55 -0.04 -25.80
C PRO A 166 4.34 -0.98 -25.81
N ARG A 167 4.31 -1.99 -24.93
CA ARG A 167 3.20 -2.94 -24.80
C ARG A 167 1.91 -2.29 -24.27
N ALA A 168 2.03 -1.16 -23.56
CA ALA A 168 0.91 -0.42 -23.01
C ALA A 168 0.33 0.65 -23.96
N ARG A 169 0.83 0.79 -25.19
CA ARG A 169 0.38 1.84 -26.14
C ARG A 169 -1.13 1.84 -26.34
N ALA A 170 -1.70 0.71 -26.77
CA ALA A 170 -3.15 0.58 -27.03
C ALA A 170 -3.97 0.87 -25.76
N ALA A 171 -3.51 0.35 -24.63
CA ALA A 171 -4.14 0.56 -23.32
C ALA A 171 -4.11 2.04 -22.90
N PHE A 172 -3.03 2.78 -23.19
CA PHE A 172 -2.99 4.23 -22.95
C PHE A 172 -3.88 5.00 -23.91
N GLU A 173 -3.92 4.64 -25.20
CA GLU A 173 -4.78 5.28 -26.21
C GLU A 173 -6.26 5.19 -25.80
N GLU A 174 -6.71 4.02 -25.34
CA GLU A 174 -8.07 3.83 -24.81
C GLU A 174 -8.33 4.73 -23.57
N LYS A 175 -7.37 4.82 -22.65
CA LYS A 175 -7.51 5.65 -21.44
C LYS A 175 -7.39 7.16 -21.67
N LEU A 176 -7.20 7.61 -22.92
CA LEU A 176 -7.33 9.04 -23.26
C LEU A 176 -8.78 9.53 -23.18
N THR A 177 -9.77 8.65 -23.17
CA THR A 177 -11.20 9.00 -23.02
C THR A 177 -11.78 8.59 -21.67
N ASP A 178 -10.95 8.17 -20.71
CA ASP A 178 -11.38 7.82 -19.35
C ASP A 178 -12.12 8.99 -18.68
N ASP A 179 -13.16 8.70 -17.88
CA ASP A 179 -13.99 9.69 -17.20
C ASP A 179 -13.16 10.51 -16.20
N ARG A 180 -12.14 9.91 -15.59
CA ARG A 180 -11.28 10.52 -14.59
C ARG A 180 -10.18 11.37 -15.25
N PRO A 181 -10.14 12.71 -15.05
CA PRO A 181 -9.16 13.58 -15.70
C PRO A 181 -7.70 13.24 -15.41
N TRP A 182 -7.41 12.74 -14.21
CA TRP A 182 -6.07 12.37 -13.80
C TRP A 182 -5.58 11.10 -14.52
N VAL A 183 -6.47 10.17 -14.87
CA VAL A 183 -6.14 8.96 -15.64
C VAL A 183 -5.77 9.34 -17.07
N ARG A 184 -6.58 10.19 -17.73
CA ARG A 184 -6.27 10.73 -19.06
C ARG A 184 -4.89 11.38 -19.11
N LYS A 185 -4.56 12.19 -18.09
CA LYS A 185 -3.25 12.84 -17.96
C LYS A 185 -2.11 11.82 -17.85
N LYS A 186 -2.30 10.72 -17.11
CA LYS A 186 -1.31 9.66 -16.97
C LYS A 186 -1.15 8.83 -18.25
N ALA A 187 -2.24 8.53 -18.94
CA ALA A 187 -2.21 7.87 -20.24
C ALA A 187 -1.45 8.70 -21.30
N ALA A 188 -1.76 9.99 -21.42
CA ALA A 188 -1.04 10.90 -22.32
C ALA A 188 0.45 11.00 -21.98
N LEU A 189 0.81 11.03 -20.68
CA LEU A 189 2.21 10.98 -20.25
C LEU A 189 2.89 9.65 -20.63
N GLY A 190 2.17 8.53 -20.52
CA GLY A 190 2.62 7.22 -20.94
C GLY A 190 2.96 7.20 -22.42
N LEU A 191 2.05 7.68 -23.28
CA LEU A 191 2.25 7.77 -24.73
C LEU A 191 3.43 8.67 -25.12
N LYS A 192 3.55 9.85 -24.50
CA LYS A 192 4.68 10.77 -24.73
C LYS A 192 6.04 10.15 -24.45
N LYS A 193 6.13 9.17 -23.53
CA LYS A 193 7.37 8.45 -23.21
C LYS A 193 7.72 7.35 -24.23
N LEU A 194 6.82 7.06 -25.17
CA LEU A 194 7.02 6.08 -26.25
C LEU A 194 7.44 6.74 -27.57
N GLU A 195 7.45 8.08 -27.61
CA GLU A 195 8.00 8.91 -28.67
C GLU A 195 9.52 9.05 -28.49
#